data_AF-A0A8X6HQA8-F1
#
_entry.id   AF-A0A8X6HQA8-F1
#
_cell.length_a   1.000
_cell.length_b   1.000
_cell.length_c   1.000
_cell.angle_alpha   90.00
_cell.angle_beta   90.00
_cell.angle_gamma   90.00
#
_symmetry.space_group_name_H-M   'P 1'
#
loop_
_entity.id
_entity.type
_entity.pdbx_description
1 polymer ?
#
loop_
_entity_poly.entity_id
_entity_poly.type
_entity_poly.pdbx_seq_one_letter_code
_entity_poly.pdbx_strand_id
1 'polypeptide(L)'
;MCFALTLQEIQTLYEWGRESLEKFQQKAEMSQGCLVTQVLSGAKGTFEHLYQMFGSIGYQNDVFVKHSFWGGLSANEAVVHAKTATEALSNASKIWEPGYSYYKMVYNLQGLYVDYKGRLMDGEMVIENDVLCIIQMSCL
;
A
#
# COMPACT_ATOMS: atom_id res chain seq x y z
N MET A 1 6.52 -26.01 1.63
CA MET A 1 7.80 -25.30 1.86
C MET A 1 7.63 -24.46 3.11
N CYS A 2 8.33 -24.79 4.20
CA CYS A 2 8.32 -23.98 5.42
C CYS A 2 9.52 -23.04 5.32
N PHE A 3 9.30 -21.73 5.23
CA PHE A 3 10.39 -20.74 5.19
C PHE A 3 11.08 -20.73 6.56
N ALA A 4 12.15 -21.50 6.69
CA ALA A 4 12.97 -21.48 7.89
C ALA A 4 13.93 -20.29 7.80
N LEU A 5 13.65 -19.26 8.61
CA LEU A 5 14.52 -18.12 8.81
C LEU A 5 15.89 -18.59 9.32
N THR A 6 16.93 -18.35 8.53
CA THR A 6 18.29 -18.68 8.96
C THR A 6 18.89 -17.53 9.74
N LEU A 7 19.71 -17.85 10.75
CA LEU A 7 20.42 -16.84 11.53
C LEU A 7 21.40 -16.04 10.64
N GLN A 8 21.94 -16.66 9.60
CA GLN A 8 22.79 -16.02 8.60
C GLN A 8 22.02 -14.98 7.79
N GLU A 9 20.79 -15.27 7.37
CA GLU A 9 19.94 -14.31 6.68
C GLU A 9 19.64 -13.10 7.57
N ILE A 10 19.32 -13.32 8.84
CA ILE A 10 19.08 -12.24 9.81
C ILE A 10 20.32 -11.36 9.98
N GLN A 11 21.50 -11.96 10.15
CA GLN A 11 22.75 -11.20 10.27
C GLN A 11 23.05 -10.38 9.02
N THR A 12 22.83 -10.98 7.85
CA THR A 12 23.05 -10.31 6.55
C THR A 12 22.13 -9.10 6.39
N LEU A 13 20.83 -9.27 6.68
CA LEU A 13 19.85 -8.18 6.63
C LEU A 13 20.16 -7.07 7.66
N TYR A 14 20.63 -7.46 8.85
CA TYR A 14 21.05 -6.50 9.88
C TYR A 14 22.28 -5.68 9.45
N GLU A 15 23.26 -6.30 8.79
CA GLU A 15 24.42 -5.59 8.25
C GLU A 15 24.03 -4.62 7.15
N TRP A 16 23.18 -5.06 6.21
CA TRP A 16 22.70 -4.20 5.13
C TRP A 16 21.81 -3.07 5.63
N GLY A 17 21.04 -3.31 6.70
CA GLY A 17 20.16 -2.32 7.31
C GLY A 17 20.90 -1.10 7.89
N ARG A 18 22.22 -1.17 8.09
CA ARG A 18 23.03 -0.02 8.53
C ARG A 18 23.23 1.04 7.44
N GLU A 19 22.95 0.70 6.20
CA GLU A 19 23.02 1.61 5.05
C GLU A 19 21.67 2.31 4.80
N SER A 20 21.59 3.18 3.81
CA SER A 20 20.33 3.79 3.39
C SER A 20 19.36 2.76 2.80
N LEU A 21 18.05 3.05 2.86
CA LEU A 21 17.00 2.20 2.29
C LEU A 21 17.27 1.82 0.83
N GLU A 22 17.73 2.76 -0.01
CA GLU A 22 18.05 2.51 -1.42
C GLU A 22 19.15 1.45 -1.58
N LYS A 23 20.21 1.53 -0.78
CA LYS A 23 21.32 0.55 -0.84
C LYS A 23 20.91 -0.79 -0.25
N PHE A 24 20.11 -0.77 0.82
CA PHE A 24 19.50 -1.96 1.39
C PHE A 24 18.68 -2.70 0.34
N GLN A 25 17.82 -1.98 -0.40
CA GLN A 25 16.99 -2.56 -1.45
C GLN A 25 17.84 -3.18 -2.57
N GLN A 26 18.82 -2.45 -3.11
CA GLN A 26 19.69 -2.96 -4.18
C GLN A 26 20.38 -4.28 -3.79
N LYS A 27 20.85 -4.38 -2.52
CA LYS A 27 21.49 -5.60 -2.01
C LYS A 27 20.47 -6.72 -1.78
N ALA A 28 19.31 -6.37 -1.22
CA ALA A 28 18.25 -7.33 -0.96
C ALA A 28 17.72 -7.94 -2.26
N GLU A 29 17.54 -7.16 -3.33
CA GLU A 29 17.06 -7.68 -4.63
C GLU A 29 17.94 -8.79 -5.24
N MET A 30 19.23 -8.80 -4.93
CA MET A 30 20.15 -9.86 -5.37
C MET A 30 20.19 -11.07 -4.42
N SER A 31 19.52 -11.01 -3.28
CA SER A 31 19.50 -12.04 -2.25
C SER A 31 18.48 -13.14 -2.54
N GLN A 32 18.81 -14.37 -2.16
CA GLN A 32 17.91 -15.53 -2.19
C GLN A 32 17.41 -15.89 -0.78
N GLY A 33 17.47 -14.94 0.16
CA GLY A 33 16.95 -15.11 1.53
C GLY A 33 15.43 -15.27 1.54
N CYS A 34 14.90 -16.08 2.47
CA CYS A 34 13.48 -16.38 2.56
C CYS A 34 12.59 -15.13 2.72
N LEU A 35 12.99 -14.16 3.54
CA LEU A 35 12.26 -12.91 3.77
C LEU A 35 12.28 -12.02 2.54
N VAL A 36 13.43 -11.94 1.88
CA VAL A 36 13.56 -11.17 0.64
C VAL A 36 12.68 -11.79 -0.44
N THR A 37 12.70 -13.12 -0.58
CA THR A 37 11.86 -13.82 -1.55
C THR A 37 10.36 -13.58 -1.27
N GLN A 38 9.93 -13.48 0.00
CA GLN A 38 8.54 -13.11 0.32
C GLN A 38 8.16 -11.72 -0.16
N VAL A 39 9.08 -10.75 -0.06
CA VAL A 39 8.88 -9.40 -0.58
C VAL A 39 8.88 -9.38 -2.10
N LEU A 40 9.89 -9.99 -2.74
CA LEU A 40 10.05 -10.01 -4.20
C LEU A 40 8.90 -10.75 -4.91
N SER A 41 8.38 -11.81 -4.30
CA SER A 41 7.23 -12.54 -4.84
C SER A 41 5.90 -11.81 -4.64
N GLY A 42 5.88 -10.71 -3.87
CA GLY A 42 4.65 -10.01 -3.48
C GLY A 42 3.77 -10.81 -2.51
N ALA A 43 4.29 -11.88 -1.90
CA ALA A 43 3.54 -12.71 -0.97
C ALA A 43 3.23 -11.96 0.34
N LYS A 44 4.21 -11.23 0.90
CA LYS A 44 4.02 -10.40 2.09
C LYS A 44 5.15 -9.40 2.30
N GLY A 45 4.79 -8.20 2.77
CA GLY A 45 5.73 -7.17 3.17
C GLY A 45 6.29 -6.38 2.00
N THR A 46 7.08 -5.37 2.32
CA THR A 46 7.81 -4.53 1.35
C THR A 46 9.24 -4.34 1.85
N PHE A 47 10.11 -3.78 1.01
CA PHE A 47 11.47 -3.44 1.44
C PHE A 47 11.48 -2.45 2.60
N GLU A 48 10.51 -1.53 2.68
CA GLU A 48 10.36 -0.63 3.83
C GLU A 48 10.12 -1.42 5.12
N HIS A 49 9.23 -2.41 5.12
CA HIS A 49 8.99 -3.24 6.31
C HIS A 49 10.27 -3.98 6.74
N LEU A 50 11.00 -4.57 5.79
CA LEU A 50 12.28 -5.24 6.09
C LEU A 50 13.31 -4.24 6.65
N TYR A 51 13.38 -3.06 6.07
CA TYR A 51 14.29 -2.01 6.50
C TYR A 51 13.95 -1.47 7.90
N GLN A 52 12.67 -1.30 8.24
CA GLN A 52 12.26 -0.93 9.60
C GLN A 52 12.58 -2.01 10.62
N MET A 53 12.52 -3.29 10.22
CA MET A 53 12.92 -4.39 11.10
C MET A 53 14.41 -4.38 11.41
N PHE A 54 15.28 -4.16 10.43
CA PHE A 54 16.73 -4.37 10.59
C PHE A 54 17.57 -3.10 10.60
N GLY A 55 17.19 -2.07 9.86
CA GLY A 55 17.94 -0.83 9.67
C GLY A 55 17.50 0.33 10.53
N SER A 56 16.39 0.97 10.17
CA SER A 56 15.85 2.14 10.88
C SER A 56 14.35 2.28 10.62
N ILE A 57 13.60 2.68 11.63
CA ILE A 57 12.16 2.95 11.51
C ILE A 57 11.89 4.15 10.58
N GLY A 58 12.82 5.12 10.53
CA GLY A 58 12.73 6.30 9.68
C GLY A 58 12.03 7.48 10.37
N TYR A 59 11.52 8.41 9.57
CA TYR A 59 10.88 9.61 10.09
C TYR A 59 9.47 9.35 10.64
N GLN A 60 9.17 9.94 11.79
CA GLN A 60 7.87 9.95 12.47
C GLN A 60 7.52 11.41 12.78
N ASN A 61 6.65 12.04 11.98
CA ASN A 61 6.27 13.46 12.11
C ASN A 61 7.47 14.38 12.43
N ASP A 62 8.41 14.48 11.48
CA ASP A 62 9.66 15.28 11.53
C ASP A 62 10.78 14.76 12.45
N VAL A 63 10.53 13.74 13.28
CA VAL A 63 11.57 13.13 14.13
C VAL A 63 12.13 11.88 13.47
N PHE A 64 13.44 11.85 13.23
CA PHE A 64 14.11 10.67 12.69
C PHE A 64 14.38 9.62 13.78
N VAL A 65 13.75 8.45 13.67
CA VAL A 65 13.98 7.29 14.55
C VAL A 65 15.09 6.44 13.96
N LYS A 66 16.26 6.48 14.59
CA LYS A 66 17.47 5.81 14.08
C LYS A 66 17.40 4.30 14.30
N HIS A 67 16.84 3.85 15.42
CA HIS A 67 16.84 2.43 15.76
C HIS A 67 15.81 1.64 14.95
N SER A 68 16.08 0.35 14.78
CA SER A 68 15.19 -0.63 14.15
C SER A 68 14.44 -1.45 15.18
N PHE A 69 13.40 -2.17 14.76
CA PHE A 69 12.68 -3.07 15.67
C PHE A 69 13.56 -4.19 16.22
N TRP A 70 14.51 -4.69 15.42
CA TRP A 70 15.48 -5.70 15.86
C TRP A 70 16.48 -5.14 16.87
N GLY A 71 16.94 -3.90 16.67
CA GLY A 71 17.86 -3.21 17.59
C GLY A 71 17.21 -2.73 18.89
N GLY A 72 15.88 -2.61 18.90
CA GLY A 72 15.12 -2.04 20.00
C GLY A 72 15.12 -0.52 19.98
N LEU A 73 13.98 0.08 20.32
CA LEU A 73 13.83 1.54 20.38
C LEU A 73 14.24 2.06 21.76
N SER A 74 14.79 3.28 21.80
CA SER A 74 14.88 4.03 23.06
C SER A 74 13.49 4.45 23.55
N ALA A 75 13.38 4.80 24.83
CA ALA A 75 12.11 5.25 25.41
C ALA A 75 11.51 6.45 24.67
N ASN A 76 12.35 7.42 24.27
CA ASN A 76 11.89 8.61 23.54
C ASN A 76 11.40 8.24 22.13
N GLU A 77 12.13 7.40 21.40
CA GLU A 77 11.71 6.94 20.07
C GLU A 77 10.43 6.12 20.12
N ALA A 78 10.27 5.28 21.16
CA ALA A 78 9.05 4.51 21.37
C ALA A 78 7.83 5.41 21.61
N VAL A 79 7.97 6.48 22.40
CA VAL A 79 6.90 7.46 22.63
C VAL A 79 6.54 8.21 21.35
N VAL A 80 7.54 8.64 20.57
CA VAL A 80 7.32 9.32 19.28
C VAL A 80 6.58 8.39 18.31
N HIS A 81 7.06 7.16 18.14
CA HIS A 81 6.44 6.17 17.27
C HIS A 81 5.01 5.83 17.71
N ALA A 82 4.78 5.66 19.01
CA ALA A 82 3.45 5.37 19.55
C ALA A 82 2.46 6.53 19.34
N LYS A 83 2.92 7.78 19.47
CA LYS A 83 2.10 8.96 19.19
C LYS A 83 1.63 8.98 17.73
N THR A 84 2.55 8.86 16.78
CA THR A 84 2.22 8.84 15.35
C THR A 84 1.31 7.67 14.99
N ALA A 85 1.56 6.47 15.54
CA ALA A 85 0.68 5.32 15.35
C ALA A 85 -0.74 5.58 15.89
N THR A 86 -0.87 6.26 17.03
CA THR A 86 -2.18 6.59 17.62
C THR A 86 -2.93 7.62 16.79
N GLU A 87 -2.24 8.64 16.26
CA GLU A 87 -2.82 9.62 15.33
C GLU A 87 -3.33 8.94 14.05
N ALA A 88 -2.55 8.01 13.49
CA ALA A 88 -2.95 7.23 12.32
C ALA A 88 -4.17 6.34 12.61
N LEU A 89 -4.23 5.69 13.79
CA LEU A 89 -5.39 4.91 14.21
C LEU A 89 -6.63 5.78 14.42
N SER A 90 -6.47 7.01 14.91
CA SER A 90 -7.56 7.97 14.99
C SER A 90 -8.16 8.26 13.61
N ASN A 91 -7.34 8.33 12.56
CA ASN A 91 -7.83 8.47 11.18
C ASN A 91 -8.61 7.24 10.68
N ALA A 92 -8.42 6.06 11.28
CA ALA A 92 -9.25 4.88 10.97
C ALA A 92 -10.72 5.07 11.40
N SER A 93 -11.03 6.06 12.25
CA SER A 93 -12.42 6.46 12.54
C SER A 93 -13.17 6.95 11.30
N LYS A 94 -12.47 7.25 10.21
CA LYS A 94 -13.05 7.61 8.90
C LYS A 94 -13.33 6.41 7.99
N ILE A 95 -13.25 5.18 8.49
CA ILE A 95 -13.55 3.96 7.72
C ILE A 95 -14.97 3.96 7.11
N TRP A 96 -15.90 4.72 7.69
CA TRP A 96 -17.26 4.86 7.17
C TRP A 96 -17.34 5.77 5.93
N GLU A 97 -16.40 6.70 5.73
CA GLU A 97 -16.45 7.70 4.65
C GLU A 97 -16.45 7.05 3.25
N PRO A 98 -15.56 6.07 2.93
CA PRO A 98 -15.59 5.38 1.65
C PRO A 98 -16.87 4.55 1.47
N GLY A 99 -17.37 3.90 2.54
CA GLY A 99 -18.60 3.11 2.48
C GLY A 99 -19.82 3.96 2.18
N TYR A 100 -19.94 5.12 2.83
CA TYR A 100 -21.01 6.08 2.56
C TYR A 100 -20.91 6.67 1.16
N SER A 101 -19.69 7.03 0.72
CA SER A 101 -19.45 7.56 -0.63
C SER A 101 -19.80 6.55 -1.71
N TYR A 102 -19.39 5.28 -1.51
CA TYR A 102 -19.76 4.16 -2.37
C TYR A 102 -21.27 3.96 -2.42
N TYR A 103 -21.95 3.92 -1.27
CA TYR A 103 -23.41 3.80 -1.21
C TYR A 103 -24.10 4.91 -2.01
N LYS A 104 -23.68 6.17 -1.83
CA LYS A 104 -24.25 7.31 -2.57
C LYS A 104 -23.98 7.20 -4.07
N MET A 105 -22.78 6.76 -4.46
CA MET A 105 -22.43 6.56 -5.86
C MET A 105 -23.28 5.47 -6.50
N VAL A 106 -23.43 4.31 -5.85
CA VAL A 106 -24.31 3.23 -6.33
C VAL A 106 -25.76 3.69 -6.41
N TYR A 107 -26.29 4.34 -5.37
CA TYR A 107 -27.66 4.83 -5.35
C TYR A 107 -27.97 5.79 -6.52
N ASN A 108 -27.00 6.64 -6.87
CA ASN A 108 -27.15 7.59 -7.98
C ASN A 108 -27.01 6.95 -9.36
N LEU A 109 -26.24 5.84 -9.48
CA LEU A 109 -25.95 5.21 -10.77
C LEU A 109 -26.79 3.95 -11.04
N GLN A 110 -27.51 3.41 -10.04
CA GLN A 110 -28.28 2.16 -10.17
C GLN A 110 -29.41 2.21 -11.20
N GLY A 111 -29.90 3.41 -11.54
CA GLY A 111 -30.92 3.62 -12.58
C GLY A 111 -30.36 3.64 -13.99
N LEU A 112 -29.03 3.64 -14.15
CA LEU A 112 -28.37 3.73 -15.44
C LEU A 112 -28.29 2.36 -16.12
N TYR A 113 -28.72 2.30 -17.37
CA TYR A 113 -28.64 1.09 -18.19
C TYR A 113 -28.30 1.42 -19.64
N VAL A 114 -27.82 0.42 -20.38
CA VAL A 114 -27.63 0.53 -21.82
C VAL A 114 -28.82 -0.11 -22.51
N ASP A 115 -29.52 0.65 -23.37
CA ASP A 115 -30.66 0.13 -24.11
C ASP A 115 -30.25 -0.79 -25.28
N TYR A 116 -31.23 -1.43 -25.93
CA TYR A 116 -30.99 -2.28 -27.10
C TYR A 116 -30.40 -1.55 -28.32
N LYS A 117 -30.35 -0.21 -28.29
CA LYS A 117 -29.74 0.63 -29.33
C LYS A 117 -28.32 1.08 -28.95
N GLY A 118 -27.78 0.61 -27.82
CA GLY A 118 -26.44 0.95 -27.34
C GLY A 118 -26.31 2.32 -26.69
N ARG A 119 -27.43 2.93 -26.27
CA ARG A 119 -27.46 4.26 -25.65
C ARG A 119 -27.49 4.15 -24.13
N LEU A 120 -26.76 5.04 -23.44
CA LEU A 120 -26.82 5.15 -21.99
C LEU A 120 -28.11 5.87 -21.59
N MET A 121 -28.91 5.22 -20.75
CA MET A 121 -30.23 5.68 -20.31
C MET A 121 -30.24 5.87 -18.80
N ASP A 122 -30.97 6.88 -18.33
CA ASP A 122 -31.40 7.06 -16.94
C ASP A 122 -32.94 7.11 -16.91
N GLY A 123 -33.57 5.99 -16.57
CA GLY A 123 -35.01 5.82 -16.75
C GLY A 123 -35.42 5.97 -18.22
N GLU A 124 -36.17 7.03 -18.55
CA GLU A 124 -36.58 7.36 -19.92
C GLU A 124 -35.68 8.41 -20.59
N MET A 125 -34.76 9.01 -19.84
CA MET A 125 -33.84 10.03 -20.35
C MET A 125 -32.62 9.39 -21.01
N VAL A 126 -32.28 9.84 -22.21
CA VAL A 126 -31.00 9.51 -22.83
C VAL A 126 -29.94 10.42 -22.22
N ILE A 127 -28.88 9.84 -21.66
CA ILE A 127 -27.69 10.60 -21.28
C ILE A 127 -26.85 10.78 -22.54
N GLU A 128 -26.91 11.96 -23.13
CA GLU A 128 -26.02 12.35 -24.21
C GLU A 128 -24.59 12.41 -23.66
N ASN A 129 -23.72 11.55 -24.21
CA ASN A 129 -22.35 11.42 -23.78
C ASN A 129 -21.46 11.71 -24.99
N ASP A 130 -21.00 12.95 -25.13
CA ASP A 130 -20.11 13.38 -26.23
C ASP A 130 -18.82 12.53 -26.34
N VAL A 131 -18.49 11.79 -25.28
CA VAL A 131 -17.26 10.99 -25.17
C VAL A 131 -17.41 9.57 -25.74
N LEU A 132 -18.65 9.04 -25.89
CA LEU A 132 -18.89 7.68 -26.43
C LEU A 132 -19.14 7.63 -27.95
N CYS A 133 -19.07 8.76 -28.65
CA CYS A 133 -19.19 8.85 -30.12
C CYS A 133 -18.06 8.16 -30.91
N ILE A 134 -17.19 7.36 -30.26
CA ILE A 134 -16.03 6.74 -30.90
C ILE A 134 -16.36 5.39 -31.57
N ILE A 135 -17.51 4.75 -31.26
CA ILE A 135 -17.79 3.39 -31.76
C ILE A 135 -18.75 3.33 -32.97
N GLN A 136 -19.37 4.45 -33.38
CA GLN A 136 -20.32 4.47 -34.51
C GLN A 136 -19.75 4.91 -35.87
N MET A 137 -18.42 5.06 -36.04
CA MET A 137 -17.81 5.46 -37.33
C MET A 137 -16.99 4.36 -38.03
N SER A 138 -17.42 3.10 -37.96
CA SER A 138 -16.93 2.09 -38.92
C SER A 138 -17.86 0.89 -38.98
N CYS A 139 -18.81 0.93 -39.90
CA CYS A 139 -19.36 -0.17 -40.72
C CYS A 139 -20.78 0.19 -41.18
N LEU A 140 -20.86 0.94 -42.28
CA LEU A 140 -21.88 0.81 -43.34
C LEU A 140 -21.32 1.45 -44.61
#